data_AF-K9L1U8-F1
#
_entry.id   AF-K9L1U8-F1
#
_cell.length_a   1.000
_cell.length_b   1.000
_cell.length_c   1.000
_cell.angle_alpha   90.00
_cell.angle_beta   90.00
_cell.angle_gamma   90.00
#
_symmetry.space_group_name_H-M   'P 1'
#
loop_
_entity.id
_entity.type
_entity.pdbx_description
1 polymer ?
#
loop_
_entity_poly.entity_id
_entity_poly.type
_entity_poly.pdbx_seq_one_letter_code
_entity_poly.pdbx_strand_id
1 'polypeptide(L)'
;QPNAMGGREVGGLANMLAAHMDLENPDHISAVKTYWNAPVMPKGQGLKAVDLFNAIESGKVKFVWIMGTNPVVSMPNRGQVERALSKCDMVVVSDIVESNDTLNYAHIALPATGWSEKDGTVTNSERRISRQRGILPPPGSAKHDWQILCEVAGKMGFGEAFNFTHPSQIFCEYAGLTGYQNNGKRQLDLSPLQALSEVQYNGLSPLQWPFQAVTKAENTGSSNSKSNPRLTSKRPFEDKQFSTPNAKARLIPVTYKAPLQVTSDAYPFVVNSGRARDQWHT
;
A
#
# COMPACT_ATOMS: atom_id res chain seq x y z
N GLN A 1 3.70 -11.42 2.23
CA GLN A 1 3.10 -10.17 2.71
C GLN A 1 1.58 -10.20 2.53
N PRO A 2 0.78 -9.95 3.59
CA PRO A 2 -0.68 -10.09 3.55
C PRO A 2 -1.41 -8.97 2.79
N ASN A 3 -0.81 -7.78 2.68
CA ASN A 3 -1.46 -6.59 2.10
C ASN A 3 -0.62 -5.91 1.00
N ALA A 4 0.20 -6.68 0.27
CA ALA A 4 1.00 -6.13 -0.83
C ALA A 4 0.12 -5.56 -1.96
N MET A 5 -1.08 -6.13 -2.16
CA MET A 5 -2.04 -5.59 -3.11
C MET A 5 -2.61 -4.27 -2.61
N GLY A 6 -3.13 -4.21 -1.38
CA GLY A 6 -3.67 -2.98 -0.80
C GLY A 6 -2.66 -1.84 -0.75
N GLY A 7 -1.37 -2.13 -0.47
CA GLY A 7 -0.31 -1.14 -0.55
C GLY A 7 -0.17 -0.48 -1.93
N ARG A 8 -0.36 -1.24 -3.03
CA ARG A 8 -0.36 -0.69 -4.39
C ARG A 8 -1.64 0.08 -4.69
N GLU A 9 -2.78 -0.40 -4.18
CA GLU A 9 -4.07 0.26 -4.35
C GLU A 9 -4.08 1.66 -3.74
N VAL A 10 -3.41 1.86 -2.61
CA VAL A 10 -3.36 3.16 -1.90
C VAL A 10 -2.16 4.04 -2.27
N GLY A 11 -1.40 3.68 -3.32
CA GLY A 11 -0.30 4.51 -3.83
C GLY A 11 1.04 4.33 -3.09
N GLY A 12 1.27 3.17 -2.46
CA GLY A 12 2.52 2.83 -1.78
C GLY A 12 3.70 2.50 -2.70
N LEU A 13 3.67 2.90 -3.98
CA LEU A 13 4.82 2.80 -4.88
C LEU A 13 5.27 4.20 -5.33
N ALA A 14 6.57 4.38 -5.47
CA ALA A 14 7.16 5.66 -5.87
C ALA A 14 6.77 6.12 -7.30
N ASN A 15 6.18 5.26 -8.12
CA ASN A 15 5.88 5.50 -9.52
C ASN A 15 4.38 5.56 -9.85
N MET A 16 3.49 5.58 -8.86
CA MET A 16 2.04 5.66 -9.08
C MET A 16 1.36 6.52 -8.02
N LEU A 17 0.19 7.05 -8.35
CA LEU A 17 -0.73 7.65 -7.39
C LEU A 17 -1.64 6.58 -6.78
N ALA A 18 -2.34 6.94 -5.71
CA ALA A 18 -3.41 6.11 -5.14
C ALA A 18 -4.51 5.80 -6.18
N ALA A 19 -5.30 4.75 -5.92
CA ALA A 19 -6.41 4.31 -6.75
C ALA A 19 -6.03 3.95 -8.20
N HIS A 20 -4.85 3.37 -8.40
CA HIS A 20 -4.32 2.95 -9.70
C HIS A 20 -4.27 4.08 -10.73
N MET A 21 -3.95 5.28 -10.27
CA MET A 21 -3.77 6.44 -11.11
C MET A 21 -2.29 6.62 -11.49
N ASP A 22 -2.04 6.78 -12.79
CA ASP A 22 -0.72 7.03 -13.34
C ASP A 22 -0.21 8.44 -13.00
N LEU A 23 1.01 8.53 -12.50
CA LEU A 23 1.68 9.79 -12.12
C LEU A 23 2.05 10.66 -13.33
N GLU A 24 2.19 10.04 -14.50
CA GLU A 24 2.52 10.68 -15.77
C GLU A 24 1.28 11.20 -16.51
N ASN A 25 0.08 10.87 -16.02
CA ASN A 25 -1.17 11.32 -16.63
C ASN A 25 -1.64 12.62 -15.95
N PRO A 26 -1.72 13.76 -16.67
CA PRO A 26 -2.13 15.03 -16.08
C PRO A 26 -3.58 15.02 -15.55
N ASP A 27 -4.48 14.26 -16.17
CA ASP A 27 -5.87 14.14 -15.70
C ASP A 27 -5.91 13.45 -14.34
N HIS A 28 -5.09 12.41 -14.16
CA HIS A 28 -4.97 11.70 -12.89
C HIS A 28 -4.38 12.58 -11.78
N ILE A 29 -3.31 13.34 -12.09
CA ILE A 29 -2.74 14.32 -11.16
C ILE A 29 -3.80 15.36 -10.76
N SER A 30 -4.56 15.87 -11.73
CA SER A 30 -5.63 16.85 -11.50
C SER A 30 -6.75 16.27 -10.64
N ALA A 31 -7.14 15.02 -10.89
CA ALA A 31 -8.17 14.32 -10.13
C ALA A 31 -7.80 14.19 -8.65
N VAL A 32 -6.59 13.68 -8.36
CA VAL A 32 -6.10 13.54 -6.98
C VAL A 32 -5.94 14.91 -6.30
N LYS A 33 -5.37 15.89 -7.01
CA LYS A 33 -5.20 17.25 -6.50
C LYS A 33 -6.53 17.85 -6.07
N THR A 34 -7.54 17.72 -6.92
CA THR A 34 -8.87 18.27 -6.67
C THR A 34 -9.57 17.54 -5.54
N TYR A 35 -9.54 16.20 -5.54
CA TYR A 35 -10.21 15.38 -4.54
C TYR A 35 -9.68 15.63 -3.13
N TRP A 36 -8.36 15.68 -2.96
CA TRP A 36 -7.72 15.96 -1.66
C TRP A 36 -7.54 17.46 -1.36
N ASN A 37 -7.95 18.35 -2.26
CA ASN A 37 -7.62 19.78 -2.20
C ASN A 37 -6.12 20.01 -1.92
N ALA A 38 -5.26 19.22 -2.57
CA ALA A 38 -3.84 19.19 -2.27
C ALA A 38 -3.14 20.46 -2.79
N PRO A 39 -2.35 21.16 -1.95
CA PRO A 39 -1.68 22.40 -2.36
C PRO A 39 -0.61 22.14 -3.43
N VAL A 40 0.07 21.00 -3.35
CA VAL A 40 1.17 20.60 -4.24
C VAL A 40 1.02 19.14 -4.61
N MET A 41 1.28 18.82 -5.88
CA MET A 41 1.37 17.45 -6.38
C MET A 41 2.80 17.11 -6.81
N PRO A 42 3.19 15.83 -6.80
CA PRO A 42 4.49 15.41 -7.34
C PRO A 42 4.59 15.74 -8.83
N LYS A 43 5.80 16.10 -9.28
CA LYS A 43 6.09 16.43 -10.69
C LYS A 43 6.62 15.24 -11.50
N GLY A 44 6.81 14.09 -10.86
CA GLY A 44 7.41 12.90 -11.45
C GLY A 44 7.64 11.83 -10.40
N GLN A 45 8.12 10.67 -10.85
CA GLN A 45 8.31 9.50 -10.00
C GLN A 45 9.31 9.79 -8.87
N GLY A 46 9.02 9.24 -7.68
CA GLY A 46 9.95 9.20 -6.56
C GLY A 46 11.06 8.17 -6.77
N LEU A 47 11.99 8.11 -5.82
CA LEU A 47 13.08 7.15 -5.84
C LEU A 47 12.58 5.75 -5.47
N LYS A 48 12.98 4.74 -6.24
CA LYS A 48 12.77 3.33 -5.89
C LYS A 48 13.74 2.94 -4.77
N ALA A 49 13.47 1.84 -4.08
CA ALA A 49 14.20 1.48 -2.85
C ALA A 49 15.73 1.51 -2.98
N VAL A 50 16.32 0.90 -4.03
CA VAL A 50 17.78 0.94 -4.23
C VAL A 50 18.29 2.36 -4.47
N ASP A 51 17.61 3.12 -5.33
CA ASP A 51 17.96 4.51 -5.64
C ASP A 51 17.79 5.44 -4.44
N LEU A 52 16.82 5.15 -3.56
CA LEU A 52 16.60 5.87 -2.31
C LEU A 52 17.82 5.75 -1.40
N PHE A 53 18.35 4.53 -1.17
CA PHE A 53 19.53 4.36 -0.32
C PHE A 53 20.80 4.95 -0.95
N ASN A 54 20.95 4.92 -2.28
CA ASN A 54 21.99 5.69 -2.97
C ASN A 54 21.86 7.20 -2.71
N ALA A 55 20.64 7.73 -2.74
CA ALA A 55 20.38 9.15 -2.52
C ALA A 55 20.57 9.56 -1.04
N ILE A 56 20.29 8.65 -0.11
CA ILE A 56 20.59 8.87 1.31
C ILE A 56 22.12 8.88 1.52
N GLU A 57 22.85 7.89 1.02
CA GLU A 57 24.31 7.80 1.20
C GLU A 57 25.06 8.99 0.57
N SER A 58 24.53 9.55 -0.52
CA SER A 58 25.07 10.75 -1.18
C SER A 58 24.63 12.08 -0.54
N GLY A 59 23.76 12.04 0.48
CA GLY A 59 23.26 13.23 1.18
C GLY A 59 22.17 14.02 0.43
N LYS A 60 21.66 13.49 -0.69
CA LYS A 60 20.54 14.07 -1.43
C LYS A 60 19.22 13.91 -0.66
N VAL A 61 19.01 12.77 -0.01
CA VAL A 61 17.88 12.53 0.88
C VAL A 61 18.38 12.57 2.32
N LYS A 62 17.83 13.50 3.09
CA LYS A 62 18.27 13.80 4.47
C LYS A 62 17.30 13.32 5.54
N PHE A 63 16.08 13.01 5.14
CA PHE A 63 15.04 12.49 6.01
C PHE A 63 14.47 11.22 5.39
N VAL A 64 14.41 10.15 6.17
CA VAL A 64 13.71 8.92 5.80
C VAL A 64 12.85 8.44 6.95
N TRP A 65 11.60 8.09 6.65
CA TRP A 65 10.71 7.41 7.58
C TRP A 65 10.44 6.00 7.08
N ILE A 66 10.94 5.02 7.81
CA ILE A 66 10.80 3.60 7.55
C ILE A 66 9.65 3.06 8.40
N MET A 67 8.61 2.52 7.78
CA MET A 67 7.41 2.06 8.47
C MET A 67 7.16 0.58 8.21
N GLY A 68 7.20 -0.25 9.25
CA GLY A 68 6.86 -1.68 9.19
C GLY A 68 7.73 -2.48 8.22
N THR A 69 9.03 -2.18 8.14
CA THR A 69 9.99 -2.91 7.31
C THR A 69 11.41 -2.80 7.88
N ASN A 70 12.23 -3.82 7.64
CA ASN A 70 13.62 -3.90 8.07
C ASN A 70 14.57 -3.90 6.84
N PRO A 71 14.87 -2.74 6.23
CA PRO A 71 15.71 -2.65 5.03
C PRO A 71 17.13 -3.16 5.23
N VAL A 72 17.71 -3.09 6.44
CA VAL A 72 19.07 -3.63 6.70
C VAL A 72 19.12 -5.15 6.45
N VAL A 73 18.00 -5.86 6.66
CA VAL A 73 17.87 -7.29 6.35
C VAL A 73 17.36 -7.56 4.93
N SER A 74 16.39 -6.77 4.47
CA SER A 74 15.60 -7.10 3.27
C SER A 74 16.12 -6.49 1.97
N MET A 75 16.96 -5.45 2.03
CA MET A 75 17.54 -4.83 0.84
C MET A 75 18.82 -5.54 0.39
N PRO A 76 19.12 -5.56 -0.92
CA PRO A 76 20.42 -5.99 -1.41
C PRO A 76 21.52 -5.07 -0.88
N ASN A 77 22.73 -5.62 -0.71
CA ASN A 77 23.90 -4.89 -0.23
C ASN A 77 23.70 -4.23 1.15
N ARG A 78 23.52 -5.07 2.19
CA ARG A 78 23.39 -4.65 3.60
C ARG A 78 24.37 -3.56 4.01
N GLY A 79 25.67 -3.74 3.72
CA GLY A 79 26.70 -2.78 4.11
C GLY A 79 26.50 -1.39 3.51
N GLN A 80 25.90 -1.28 2.33
CA GLN A 80 25.51 0.02 1.78
C GLN A 80 24.37 0.65 2.56
N VAL A 81 23.33 -0.12 2.85
CA VAL A 81 22.16 0.35 3.60
C VAL A 81 22.56 0.88 4.97
N GLU A 82 23.45 0.16 5.67
CA GLU A 82 24.01 0.57 6.96
C GLU A 82 24.78 1.89 6.86
N ARG A 83 25.65 2.05 5.85
CA ARG A 83 26.37 3.32 5.60
C ARG A 83 25.43 4.47 5.25
N ALA A 84 24.39 4.21 4.46
CA ALA A 84 23.40 5.21 4.09
C ALA A 84 22.65 5.71 5.33
N LEU A 85 22.08 4.79 6.12
CA LEU A 85 21.32 5.14 7.32
C LEU A 85 22.18 5.86 8.36
N SER A 86 23.44 5.43 8.54
CA SER A 86 24.38 6.09 9.47
C SER A 86 24.71 7.54 9.08
N LYS A 87 24.58 7.89 7.79
CA LYS A 87 24.86 9.24 7.27
C LYS A 87 23.63 10.12 7.15
N CYS A 88 22.43 9.57 7.28
CA CYS A 88 21.19 10.30 7.06
C CYS A 88 20.92 11.26 8.24
N ASP A 89 20.64 12.54 7.95
CA ASP A 89 20.41 13.56 9.00
C ASP A 89 19.26 13.19 9.96
N MET A 90 18.25 12.46 9.47
CA MET A 90 17.12 11.99 10.28
C MET A 90 16.55 10.67 9.75
N VAL A 91 16.53 9.67 10.63
CA VAL A 91 15.96 8.34 10.38
C VAL A 91 14.87 8.10 11.41
N VAL A 92 13.62 8.04 10.95
CA VAL A 92 12.47 7.67 11.78
C VAL A 92 12.10 6.22 11.45
N VAL A 93 11.91 5.39 12.48
CA VAL A 93 11.50 4.00 12.31
C VAL A 93 10.22 3.75 13.11
N SER A 94 9.14 3.35 12.43
CA SER A 94 7.89 2.89 13.04
C SER A 94 7.85 1.36 12.97
N ASP A 95 7.90 0.70 14.11
CA ASP A 95 7.99 -0.76 14.20
C ASP A 95 7.23 -1.32 15.40
N ILE A 96 6.95 -2.62 15.36
CA ILE A 96 6.18 -3.37 16.35
C ILE A 96 7.08 -4.15 17.32
N VAL A 97 8.40 -4.15 17.08
CA VAL A 97 9.40 -4.80 17.93
C VAL A 97 10.28 -3.77 18.62
N GLU A 98 10.82 -4.14 19.78
CA GLU A 98 11.75 -3.31 20.55
C GLU A 98 13.10 -3.12 19.83
N SER A 99 13.55 -4.15 19.10
CA SER A 99 14.85 -4.13 18.43
C SER A 99 14.84 -4.92 17.12
N ASN A 100 15.52 -4.39 16.10
CA ASN A 100 15.89 -5.08 14.86
C ASN A 100 17.10 -4.37 14.21
N ASP A 101 17.66 -4.92 13.13
CA ASP A 101 18.85 -4.36 12.49
C ASP A 101 18.68 -2.92 11.99
N THR A 102 17.47 -2.51 11.58
CA THR A 102 17.20 -1.15 11.11
C THR A 102 17.02 -0.16 12.27
N LEU A 103 16.37 -0.58 13.35
CA LEU A 103 16.17 0.25 14.56
C LEU A 103 17.49 0.73 15.17
N ASN A 104 18.59 -0.01 14.98
CA ASN A 104 19.93 0.40 15.41
C ASN A 104 20.41 1.72 14.79
N TYR A 105 19.80 2.17 13.69
CA TYR A 105 20.13 3.42 12.99
C TYR A 105 19.03 4.49 13.15
N ALA A 106 18.00 4.24 13.95
CA ALA A 106 16.90 5.18 14.15
C ALA A 106 17.35 6.35 15.05
N HIS A 107 17.06 7.57 14.62
CA HIS A 107 17.12 8.76 15.48
C HIS A 107 15.84 8.88 16.31
N ILE A 108 14.71 8.45 15.75
CA ILE A 108 13.41 8.38 16.42
C ILE A 108 12.81 7.00 16.15
N ALA A 109 12.49 6.28 17.23
CA ALA A 109 11.71 5.04 17.18
C ALA A 109 10.27 5.33 17.62
N LEU A 110 9.30 4.96 16.79
CA LEU A 110 7.87 5.14 17.04
C LEU A 110 7.22 3.76 17.23
N PRO A 111 6.73 3.41 18.43
CA PRO A 111 6.10 2.12 18.65
C PRO A 111 4.77 2.04 17.90
N ALA A 112 4.65 1.06 17.02
CA ALA A 112 3.47 0.78 16.23
C ALA A 112 2.71 -0.44 16.76
N THR A 113 1.42 -0.45 16.53
CA THR A 113 0.56 -1.62 16.81
C THR A 113 0.88 -2.79 15.89
N GLY A 114 0.83 -4.01 16.45
CA GLY A 114 0.96 -5.27 15.70
C GLY A 114 -0.36 -5.70 15.05
N TRP A 115 -0.35 -6.89 14.45
CA TRP A 115 -1.53 -7.43 13.78
C TRP A 115 -2.71 -7.63 14.74
N SER A 116 -2.44 -8.10 15.96
CA SER A 116 -3.46 -8.40 16.97
C SER A 116 -4.14 -7.14 17.52
N GLU A 117 -3.52 -5.97 17.39
CA GLU A 117 -4.06 -4.70 17.88
C GLU A 117 -4.64 -3.84 16.74
N LYS A 118 -4.09 -3.93 15.52
CA LYS A 118 -4.51 -3.11 14.38
C LYS A 118 -5.97 -3.34 14.01
N ASP A 119 -6.65 -2.24 13.70
CA ASP A 119 -7.98 -2.23 13.10
C ASP A 119 -7.93 -1.58 11.71
N GLY A 120 -8.54 -2.24 10.72
CA GLY A 120 -8.53 -1.77 9.33
C GLY A 120 -9.00 -2.81 8.32
N THR A 121 -8.44 -2.75 7.13
CA THR A 121 -8.67 -3.71 6.04
C THR A 121 -7.36 -4.17 5.40
N VAL A 122 -7.34 -5.41 4.93
CA VAL A 122 -6.26 -5.96 4.09
C VAL A 122 -6.84 -6.44 2.77
N THR A 123 -6.10 -6.22 1.69
CA THR A 123 -6.41 -6.75 0.36
C THR A 123 -5.41 -7.84 -0.02
N ASN A 124 -5.91 -9.06 -0.22
CA ASN A 124 -5.08 -10.22 -0.56
C ASN A 124 -4.77 -10.30 -2.08
N SER A 125 -4.04 -11.33 -2.50
CA SER A 125 -3.60 -11.52 -3.89
C SER A 125 -4.73 -11.69 -4.91
N GLU A 126 -5.90 -12.15 -4.48
CA GLU A 126 -7.07 -12.25 -5.35
C GLU A 126 -7.92 -10.98 -5.35
N ARG A 127 -7.45 -9.87 -4.75
CA ARG A 127 -8.16 -8.58 -4.64
C ARG A 127 -9.32 -8.60 -3.63
N ARG A 128 -9.33 -9.56 -2.70
CA ARG A 128 -10.34 -9.62 -1.65
C ARG A 128 -9.95 -8.72 -0.49
N ILE A 129 -10.75 -7.69 -0.27
CA ILE A 129 -10.72 -6.81 0.89
C ILE A 129 -11.38 -7.56 2.04
N SER A 130 -10.69 -7.67 3.17
CA SER A 130 -11.19 -8.27 4.40
C SER A 130 -10.95 -7.35 5.58
N ARG A 131 -11.91 -7.27 6.51
CA ARG A 131 -11.75 -6.52 7.77
C ARG A 131 -10.75 -7.22 8.69
N GLN A 132 -9.70 -6.51 9.06
CA GLN A 132 -8.79 -6.87 10.15
C GLN A 132 -9.27 -6.19 11.42
N ARG A 133 -9.68 -6.96 12.43
CA ARG A 133 -10.21 -6.44 13.69
C ARG A 133 -9.18 -6.67 14.79
N GLY A 134 -8.89 -5.62 15.55
CA GLY A 134 -8.08 -5.74 16.75
C GLY A 134 -8.76 -6.66 17.76
N ILE A 135 -7.99 -7.56 18.36
CA ILE A 135 -8.40 -8.43 19.46
C ILE A 135 -7.76 -8.00 20.79
N LEU A 136 -6.77 -7.10 20.75
CA LEU A 136 -6.07 -6.53 21.90
C LEU A 136 -6.00 -5.00 21.77
N PRO A 137 -5.97 -4.26 22.89
CA PRO A 137 -5.66 -2.83 22.86
C PRO A 137 -4.18 -2.58 22.50
N PRO A 138 -3.83 -1.40 21.96
CA PRO A 138 -2.43 -1.03 21.75
C PRO A 138 -1.58 -1.14 23.03
N PRO A 139 -0.41 -1.79 23.01
CA PRO A 139 0.45 -1.92 24.19
C PRO A 139 1.17 -0.60 24.50
N GLY A 140 1.17 -0.20 25.78
CA GLY A 140 1.92 0.97 26.24
C GLY A 140 1.57 2.25 25.46
N SER A 141 2.58 2.87 24.85
CA SER A 141 2.42 4.07 24.02
C SER A 141 2.29 3.77 22.52
N ALA A 142 2.13 2.49 22.13
CA ALA A 142 2.01 2.12 20.73
C ALA A 142 0.73 2.71 20.11
N LYS A 143 0.83 3.11 18.85
CA LYS A 143 -0.29 3.68 18.08
C LYS A 143 -0.49 2.93 16.78
N HIS A 144 -1.66 3.08 16.16
CA HIS A 144 -1.81 2.68 14.76
C HIS A 144 -0.98 3.60 13.87
N ASP A 145 -0.36 3.07 12.82
CA ASP A 145 0.48 3.88 11.91
C ASP A 145 -0.25 5.11 11.38
N TRP A 146 -1.55 4.99 11.09
CA TRP A 146 -2.38 6.11 10.64
C TRP A 146 -2.53 7.20 11.70
N GLN A 147 -2.62 6.85 12.99
CA GLN A 147 -2.68 7.82 14.09
C GLN A 147 -1.37 8.59 14.20
N ILE A 148 -0.23 7.88 14.09
CA ILE A 148 1.09 8.50 14.09
C ILE A 148 1.22 9.49 12.92
N LEU A 149 0.80 9.10 11.72
CA LEU A 149 0.78 9.98 10.55
C LEU A 149 -0.13 11.21 10.76
N CYS A 150 -1.32 11.03 11.32
CA CYS A 150 -2.24 12.13 11.60
C CYS A 150 -1.67 13.12 12.65
N GLU A 151 -1.04 12.61 13.70
CA GLU A 151 -0.40 13.44 14.74
C GLU A 151 0.75 14.26 14.15
N VAL A 152 1.62 13.65 13.34
CA VAL A 152 2.71 14.35 12.63
C VAL A 152 2.14 15.40 11.67
N ALA A 153 1.15 15.05 10.85
CA ALA A 153 0.51 15.98 9.93
C ALA A 153 -0.13 17.17 10.67
N GLY A 154 -0.76 16.93 11.83
CA GLY A 154 -1.28 17.96 12.71
C GLY A 154 -0.20 18.94 13.18
N LYS A 155 0.97 18.43 13.61
CA LYS A 155 2.12 19.27 14.00
C LYS A 155 2.70 20.06 12.82
N MET A 156 2.53 19.58 11.59
CA MET A 156 2.93 20.28 10.37
C MET A 156 1.90 21.30 9.86
N GLY A 157 0.76 21.47 10.56
CA GLY A 157 -0.28 22.42 10.18
C GLY A 157 -1.37 21.85 9.25
N PHE A 158 -1.39 20.53 9.01
CA PHE A 158 -2.40 19.85 8.19
C PHE A 158 -3.49 19.18 9.03
N GLY A 159 -3.71 19.62 10.26
CA GLY A 159 -4.62 18.96 11.21
C GLY A 159 -6.04 18.76 10.69
N GLU A 160 -6.61 19.75 9.99
CA GLU A 160 -7.96 19.64 9.41
C GLU A 160 -8.08 18.52 8.37
N ALA A 161 -7.06 18.34 7.52
CA ALA A 161 -7.05 17.31 6.48
C ALA A 161 -6.76 15.90 7.01
N PHE A 162 -6.21 15.79 8.23
CA PHE A 162 -5.84 14.52 8.86
C PHE A 162 -6.60 14.27 10.17
N ASN A 163 -7.76 14.89 10.36
CA ASN A 163 -8.57 14.78 11.58
C ASN A 163 -9.41 13.49 11.62
N PHE A 164 -8.81 12.35 11.30
CA PHE A 164 -9.48 11.06 11.36
C PHE A 164 -9.52 10.53 12.79
N THR A 165 -10.68 10.01 13.20
CA THR A 165 -10.91 9.41 14.52
C THR A 165 -11.09 7.90 14.45
N HIS A 166 -11.36 7.34 13.26
CA HIS A 166 -11.60 5.92 13.06
C HIS A 166 -11.17 5.48 11.63
N PRO A 167 -10.60 4.27 11.44
CA PRO A 167 -10.16 3.79 10.13
C PRO A 167 -11.26 3.71 9.06
N SER A 168 -12.53 3.64 9.46
CA SER A 168 -13.67 3.70 8.52
C SER A 168 -13.70 5.01 7.73
N GLN A 169 -13.31 6.14 8.32
CA GLN A 169 -13.30 7.43 7.65
C GLN A 169 -12.23 7.46 6.55
N ILE A 170 -11.03 6.95 6.85
CA ILE A 170 -9.94 6.81 5.89
C ILE A 170 -10.35 5.86 4.76
N PHE A 171 -10.97 4.73 5.09
CA PHE A 171 -11.48 3.78 4.11
C PHE A 171 -12.54 4.40 3.19
N CYS A 172 -13.50 5.14 3.75
CA CYS A 172 -14.55 5.82 2.99
C CYS A 172 -13.98 6.89 2.06
N GLU A 173 -13.02 7.69 2.52
CA GLU A 173 -12.32 8.68 1.68
C GLU A 173 -11.58 8.00 0.52
N TYR A 174 -10.81 6.95 0.81
CA TYR A 174 -10.11 6.16 -0.20
C TYR A 174 -11.10 5.53 -1.19
N ALA A 175 -12.19 4.96 -0.71
CA ALA A 175 -13.24 4.39 -1.54
C ALA A 175 -13.84 5.44 -2.49
N GLY A 176 -14.10 6.66 -2.02
CA GLY A 176 -14.54 7.75 -2.88
C GLY A 176 -13.52 8.15 -3.95
N LEU A 177 -12.23 8.22 -3.58
CA LEU A 177 -11.14 8.52 -4.53
C LEU A 177 -11.07 7.51 -5.66
N THR A 178 -11.32 6.22 -5.38
CA THR A 178 -11.31 5.18 -6.43
C THR A 178 -12.40 5.38 -7.48
N GLY A 179 -13.55 5.97 -7.13
CA GLY A 179 -14.61 6.32 -8.09
C GLY A 179 -14.46 7.70 -8.71
N TYR A 180 -13.73 8.62 -8.06
CA TYR A 180 -13.59 9.99 -8.55
C TYR A 180 -12.96 10.04 -9.95
N GLN A 181 -13.72 10.59 -10.91
CA GLN A 181 -13.38 10.65 -12.33
C GLN A 181 -12.95 9.30 -12.94
N ASN A 182 -13.38 8.17 -12.36
CA ASN A 182 -13.04 6.85 -12.87
C ASN A 182 -13.80 6.57 -14.18
N ASN A 183 -15.12 6.82 -14.20
CA ASN A 183 -15.98 6.65 -15.38
C ASN A 183 -15.83 5.25 -16.03
N GLY A 184 -15.57 4.22 -15.23
CA GLY A 184 -15.36 2.85 -15.69
C GLY A 184 -14.00 2.57 -16.36
N LYS A 185 -13.07 3.54 -16.36
CA LYS A 185 -11.74 3.38 -17.00
C LYS A 185 -10.79 2.50 -16.18
N ARG A 186 -10.89 2.53 -14.85
CA ARG A 186 -10.06 1.76 -13.92
C ARG A 186 -10.90 0.69 -13.23
N GLN A 187 -10.37 -0.53 -13.17
CA GLN A 187 -11.03 -1.69 -12.56
C GLN A 187 -11.22 -1.54 -11.04
N LEU A 188 -10.32 -0.82 -10.38
CA LEU A 188 -10.45 -0.51 -8.96
C LEU A 188 -11.46 0.63 -8.78
N ASP A 189 -12.68 0.27 -8.40
CA ASP A 189 -13.74 1.19 -8.02
C ASP A 189 -14.46 0.65 -6.79
N LEU A 190 -14.18 1.28 -5.65
CA LEU A 190 -14.77 1.00 -4.36
C LEU A 190 -15.78 2.06 -3.95
N SER A 191 -16.12 3.01 -4.83
CA SER A 191 -17.04 4.11 -4.50
C SER A 191 -18.42 3.69 -3.99
N PRO A 192 -18.97 2.49 -4.31
CA PRO A 192 -20.17 2.00 -3.62
C PRO A 192 -20.03 1.85 -2.10
N LEU A 193 -18.79 1.83 -1.58
CA LEU A 193 -18.45 1.72 -0.16
C LEU A 193 -18.03 3.06 0.48
N GLN A 194 -18.11 4.19 -0.24
CA GLN A 194 -17.62 5.49 0.24
C GLN A 194 -18.45 6.12 1.38
N ALA A 195 -19.64 5.60 1.63
CA ALA A 195 -20.60 6.16 2.60
C ALA A 195 -20.99 5.14 3.68
N LEU A 196 -20.10 4.20 4.00
CA LEU A 196 -20.32 3.27 5.11
C LEU A 196 -20.28 4.03 6.44
N SER A 197 -21.30 3.82 7.28
CA SER A 197 -21.19 4.13 8.70
C SER A 197 -20.15 3.24 9.37
N GLU A 198 -19.68 3.63 10.55
CA GLU A 198 -18.75 2.82 11.34
C GLU A 198 -19.31 1.41 11.61
N VAL A 199 -20.59 1.29 11.92
CA VAL A 199 -21.26 -0.01 12.14
C VAL A 199 -21.22 -0.87 10.87
N GLN A 200 -21.48 -0.28 9.71
CA GLN A 200 -21.44 -1.01 8.43
C GLN A 200 -20.02 -1.44 8.06
N TYR A 201 -19.03 -0.56 8.27
CA TYR A 201 -17.60 -0.85 8.10
C TYR A 201 -17.15 -1.99 9.03
N ASN A 202 -17.54 -1.95 10.30
CA ASN A 202 -17.22 -3.00 11.28
C ASN A 202 -17.91 -4.33 10.95
N GLY A 203 -19.08 -4.28 10.32
CA GLY A 203 -19.82 -5.43 9.80
C GLY A 203 -19.44 -5.85 8.37
N LEU A 204 -18.39 -5.28 7.76
CA LEU A 204 -18.05 -5.55 6.37
C LEU A 204 -17.59 -7.01 6.18
N SER A 205 -18.33 -7.73 5.36
CA SER A 205 -17.95 -9.07 4.88
C SER A 205 -16.87 -8.98 3.81
N PRO A 206 -16.03 -10.02 3.64
CA PRO A 206 -14.99 -10.00 2.62
C PRO A 206 -15.54 -9.78 1.20
N LEU A 207 -14.96 -8.84 0.46
CA LEU A 207 -15.41 -8.40 -0.86
C LEU A 207 -14.25 -8.39 -1.85
N GLN A 208 -14.44 -8.96 -3.03
CA GLN A 208 -13.41 -8.99 -4.08
C GLN A 208 -13.74 -7.98 -5.17
N TRP A 209 -12.83 -7.04 -5.43
CA TRP A 209 -12.97 -6.08 -6.53
C TRP A 209 -12.32 -6.62 -7.82
N PRO A 210 -12.73 -6.19 -9.03
CA PRO A 210 -13.87 -5.29 -9.32
C PRO A 210 -15.21 -5.94 -8.93
N PHE A 211 -16.21 -5.11 -8.60
CA PHE A 211 -17.57 -5.56 -8.32
C PHE A 211 -18.59 -4.63 -8.98
N GLN A 212 -19.85 -5.08 -9.07
CA GLN A 212 -20.99 -4.25 -9.49
C GLN A 212 -22.11 -4.28 -8.46
N ALA A 213 -22.93 -3.23 -8.45
CA ALA A 213 -24.19 -3.23 -7.73
C ALA A 213 -25.13 -4.30 -8.32
N VAL A 214 -25.80 -5.05 -7.43
CA VAL A 214 -26.81 -6.04 -7.83
C VAL A 214 -28.09 -5.32 -8.23
N THR A 215 -28.39 -5.32 -9.53
CA THR A 215 -29.66 -4.83 -10.07
C THR A 215 -30.72 -5.93 -9.97
N LYS A 216 -31.43 -6.02 -8.83
CA LYS A 216 -32.72 -6.70 -8.52
C LYS A 216 -33.09 -8.09 -9.13
N ALA A 217 -32.34 -8.72 -10.04
CA ALA A 217 -32.78 -9.90 -10.79
C ALA A 217 -32.06 -11.22 -10.41
N GLU A 218 -30.92 -11.18 -9.72
CA GLU A 218 -30.17 -12.39 -9.35
C GLU A 218 -30.30 -12.67 -7.86
N ASN A 219 -31.46 -13.17 -7.45
CA ASN A 219 -31.69 -13.76 -6.13
C ASN A 219 -31.29 -15.24 -6.18
N THR A 220 -30.01 -15.55 -5.99
CA THR A 220 -29.55 -16.91 -5.66
C THR A 220 -28.48 -16.86 -4.58
N GLY A 221 -28.89 -16.59 -3.33
CA GLY A 221 -28.01 -16.75 -2.17
C GLY A 221 -28.51 -16.01 -0.92
N SER A 222 -28.73 -16.77 0.16
CA SER A 222 -29.32 -16.37 1.45
C SER A 222 -28.98 -14.97 1.93
N SER A 223 -30.02 -14.15 2.05
CA SER A 223 -30.00 -12.88 2.76
C SER A 223 -29.99 -13.09 4.27
N ASN A 224 -29.06 -12.44 4.97
CA ASN A 224 -29.29 -11.87 6.29
C ASN A 224 -28.17 -10.87 6.63
N SER A 225 -28.19 -9.68 6.03
CA SER A 225 -27.55 -8.50 6.63
C SER A 225 -28.16 -7.22 6.06
N LYS A 226 -28.84 -6.46 6.92
CA LYS A 226 -29.50 -5.18 6.62
C LYS A 226 -28.51 -3.99 6.50
N SER A 227 -27.24 -4.20 6.17
CA SER A 227 -26.24 -3.14 6.39
C SER A 227 -25.19 -2.89 5.30
N ASN A 228 -25.08 -3.66 4.22
CA ASN A 228 -24.08 -3.38 3.17
C ASN A 228 -24.70 -3.28 1.77
N PRO A 229 -24.14 -2.45 0.87
CA PRO A 229 -24.56 -2.44 -0.53
C PRO A 229 -24.42 -3.86 -1.11
N ARG A 230 -25.45 -4.32 -1.83
CA ARG A 230 -25.41 -5.63 -2.50
C ARG A 230 -24.47 -5.53 -3.69
N LEU A 231 -23.27 -6.07 -3.52
CA LEU A 231 -22.20 -6.06 -4.51
C LEU A 231 -21.86 -7.49 -4.93
N THR A 232 -21.70 -7.71 -6.22
CA THR A 232 -21.22 -8.98 -6.77
C THR A 232 -19.88 -8.78 -7.44
N SER A 233 -18.90 -9.60 -7.06
CA SER A 233 -17.57 -9.62 -7.66
C SER A 233 -17.63 -9.99 -9.14
N LYS A 234 -16.87 -9.27 -9.95
CA LYS A 234 -16.67 -9.56 -11.36
C LYS A 234 -15.32 -10.23 -11.57
N ARG A 235 -15.28 -11.20 -12.47
CA ARG A 235 -14.02 -11.73 -12.97
C ARG A 235 -13.43 -10.75 -14.00
N PRO A 236 -12.23 -10.17 -13.77
CA PRO A 236 -11.62 -9.30 -14.75
C PRO A 236 -11.43 -10.01 -16.09
N PHE A 237 -11.69 -9.28 -17.19
CA PHE A 237 -11.41 -9.68 -18.57
C PHE A 237 -12.19 -10.91 -19.07
N GLU A 238 -13.23 -11.35 -18.37
CA GLU A 238 -14.12 -12.43 -18.81
C GLU A 238 -14.84 -12.09 -20.13
N ASP A 239 -15.10 -10.80 -20.34
CA ASP A 239 -15.65 -10.21 -21.56
C ASP A 239 -14.61 -9.97 -22.67
N LYS A 240 -13.35 -10.36 -22.45
CA LYS A 240 -12.20 -10.14 -23.36
C LYS A 240 -11.86 -8.66 -23.59
N GLN A 241 -12.31 -7.75 -22.72
CA GLN A 241 -11.98 -6.33 -22.78
C GLN A 241 -10.82 -6.02 -21.82
N PHE A 242 -9.61 -5.84 -22.35
CA PHE A 242 -8.41 -5.62 -21.53
C PHE A 242 -8.24 -4.13 -21.16
N SER A 243 -7.50 -3.84 -20.09
CA SER A 243 -7.16 -2.46 -19.68
C SER A 243 -6.07 -1.83 -20.56
N THR A 244 -6.20 -1.99 -21.88
CA THR A 244 -5.34 -1.37 -22.91
C THR A 244 -6.17 -0.36 -23.72
N PRO A 245 -5.55 0.65 -24.36
CA PRO A 245 -6.29 1.67 -25.11
C PRO A 245 -7.24 1.14 -26.20
N ASN A 246 -6.95 -0.04 -26.76
CA ASN A 246 -7.79 -0.69 -27.78
C ASN A 246 -8.55 -1.91 -27.25
N ALA A 247 -8.54 -2.10 -25.93
CA ALA A 247 -9.14 -3.21 -25.20
C ALA A 247 -8.72 -4.63 -25.62
N LYS A 248 -7.61 -4.77 -26.36
CA LYS A 248 -7.05 -6.07 -26.75
C LYS A 248 -5.85 -6.44 -25.88
N ALA A 249 -5.67 -7.74 -25.67
CA ALA A 249 -4.43 -8.26 -25.11
C ALA A 249 -3.24 -7.89 -26.03
N ARG A 250 -2.07 -7.67 -25.43
CA ARG A 250 -0.82 -7.42 -26.15
C ARG A 250 0.10 -8.63 -26.02
N LEU A 251 0.42 -9.26 -27.14
CA LEU A 251 1.44 -10.30 -27.21
C LEU A 251 2.81 -9.64 -27.43
N ILE A 252 3.73 -9.85 -26.49
CA ILE A 252 5.07 -9.25 -26.53
C ILE A 252 6.08 -10.39 -26.73
N PRO A 253 6.71 -10.52 -27.92
CA PRO A 253 7.76 -11.50 -28.11
C PRO A 253 9.00 -11.08 -27.32
N VAL A 254 9.63 -12.04 -26.64
CA VAL A 254 10.87 -11.81 -25.87
C VAL A 254 11.95 -12.77 -26.35
N THR A 255 13.20 -12.30 -26.35
CA THR A 255 14.38 -13.12 -26.66
C THR A 255 15.17 -13.37 -25.39
N TYR A 256 15.66 -14.59 -25.22
CA TYR A 256 16.51 -14.94 -24.08
C TYR A 256 17.76 -14.06 -24.04
N LYS A 257 18.09 -13.56 -22.85
CA LYS A 257 19.34 -12.89 -22.52
C LYS A 257 19.92 -13.54 -21.27
N ALA A 258 21.19 -13.96 -21.34
CA ALA A 258 21.85 -14.59 -20.22
C ALA A 258 21.96 -13.63 -19.01
N PRO A 259 21.97 -14.17 -17.76
CA PRO A 259 22.22 -13.36 -16.56
C PRO A 259 23.54 -12.60 -16.66
N LEU A 260 23.59 -11.39 -16.07
CA LEU A 260 24.80 -10.58 -16.03
C LEU A 260 25.89 -11.22 -15.15
N GLN A 261 25.49 -11.86 -14.04
CA GLN A 261 26.40 -12.59 -13.17
C GLN A 261 26.56 -14.01 -13.69
N VAL A 262 27.78 -14.33 -14.12
CA VAL A 262 28.20 -15.66 -14.58
C VAL A 262 29.21 -16.24 -13.59
N THR A 263 29.26 -17.57 -13.49
CA THR A 263 30.25 -18.25 -12.66
C THR A 263 31.65 -18.10 -13.25
N SER A 264 32.66 -18.25 -12.40
CA SER A 264 34.09 -18.24 -12.76
C SER A 264 34.85 -19.18 -11.84
N ASP A 265 36.14 -19.40 -12.09
CA ASP A 265 36.97 -20.24 -11.21
C ASP A 265 37.02 -19.71 -9.77
N ALA A 266 36.98 -18.37 -9.59
CA ALA A 266 36.91 -17.74 -8.27
C ALA A 266 35.51 -17.80 -7.63
N TYR A 267 34.45 -17.92 -8.43
CA TYR A 267 33.05 -17.98 -8.01
C TYR A 267 32.29 -19.08 -8.77
N PRO A 268 32.54 -20.37 -8.47
CA PRO A 268 32.08 -21.48 -9.32
C PRO A 268 30.60 -21.84 -9.11
N PHE A 269 29.95 -21.29 -8.10
CA PHE A 269 28.58 -21.65 -7.71
C PHE A 269 27.57 -20.56 -8.02
N VAL A 270 26.36 -20.97 -8.37
CA VAL A 270 25.18 -20.09 -8.43
C VAL A 270 24.48 -20.14 -7.08
N VAL A 271 24.27 -18.99 -6.47
CA VAL A 271 23.55 -18.86 -5.21
C VAL A 271 22.11 -18.41 -5.50
N ASN A 272 21.14 -19.07 -4.85
CA ASN A 272 19.74 -18.68 -4.91
C ASN A 272 19.16 -18.57 -3.50
N SER A 273 18.38 -17.51 -3.24
CA SER A 273 17.70 -17.28 -1.97
C SER A 273 16.23 -17.69 -2.06
N GLY A 274 15.72 -18.38 -1.04
CA GLY A 274 14.36 -18.89 -1.03
C GLY A 274 13.50 -18.39 0.15
N ARG A 275 12.42 -19.13 0.40
CA ARG A 275 11.54 -18.99 1.57
C ARG A 275 11.35 -20.36 2.19
N ALA A 276 11.16 -20.39 3.50
CA ALA A 276 10.77 -21.59 4.24
C ALA A 276 9.33 -21.44 4.71
N ARG A 277 8.60 -22.56 4.86
CA ARG A 277 7.19 -22.55 5.29
C ARG A 277 7.03 -21.94 6.70
N ASP A 278 7.94 -22.31 7.60
CA ASP A 278 7.81 -22.04 9.04
C ASP A 278 8.55 -20.76 9.49
N GLN A 279 9.18 -20.05 8.55
CA GLN A 279 9.84 -18.77 8.81
C GLN A 279 9.29 -17.71 7.86
N TRP A 280 8.84 -16.60 8.43
CA TRP A 280 8.41 -15.44 7.67
C TRP A 280 9.59 -14.49 7.44
N HIS A 281 9.51 -13.67 6.39
CA HIS A 281 10.46 -12.58 6.23
C HIS A 281 10.27 -11.57 7.37
N THR A 282 11.34 -10.87 7.72
CA THR A 282 11.30 -9.78 8.72
C THR A 282 10.28 -8.71 8.36
#